data_AF-A0A059D4F6-F1
#
_entry.id   AF-A0A059D4F6-F1
#
_cell.length_a   1.000
_cell.length_b   1.000
_cell.length_c   1.000
_cell.angle_alpha   90.00
_cell.angle_beta   90.00
_cell.angle_gamma   90.00
#
_symmetry.space_group_name_H-M   'P 1'
#
loop_
_entity.id
_entity.type
_entity.pdbx_description
1 polymer ?
#
loop_
_entity_poly.entity_id
_entity_poly.type
_entity_poly.pdbx_seq_one_letter_code
_entity_poly.pdbx_strand_id
1 'polypeptide(L)'
;VQAENSEGCVDAKESVADVTVLTKAADDGLQISTKKEDLAFSISCWLGASESSGLQDDLKGVLRKIEAELSGHNLDWRNVLYVHLYISDMNEFAVANDTYVKFITQEKCPSGVPSRSTVELPLPHVGLGKAYIEVLVTKNEEKRVLHVQSISCWAPSCIGPYSQATFHKNVLYMAGQLGLYPPTMTLTKGGAVAELELALQNSEAVAKSFNCSISTSSVLLVVYCSESIPSSERGKIQDKLEAFLKQIRSSSTKEGKLSKVLDHLSLYVLVPDLPK
;
A
#
# COMPACT_ATOMS: atom_id res chain seq x y z
N VAL A 1 19.81 -60.85 6.05
CA VAL A 1 21.18 -60.33 6.20
C VAL A 1 21.38 -59.28 5.13
N GLN A 2 21.51 -58.01 5.55
CA GLN A 2 22.12 -56.81 4.92
C GLN A 2 21.84 -56.54 3.42
N ALA A 3 21.23 -55.41 3.03
CA ALA A 3 21.85 -54.07 2.86
C ALA A 3 22.98 -54.11 1.80
N GLU A 4 23.04 -53.28 0.76
CA GLU A 4 22.83 -51.83 0.70
C GLU A 4 22.39 -51.36 -0.70
N ASN A 5 21.59 -50.29 -0.70
CA ASN A 5 21.23 -49.46 -1.85
C ASN A 5 22.36 -48.48 -2.17
N SER A 6 22.68 -48.31 -3.45
CA SER A 6 23.36 -47.11 -3.96
C SER A 6 22.88 -46.79 -5.38
N GLU A 7 21.78 -46.04 -5.49
CA GLU A 7 21.45 -45.33 -6.72
C GLU A 7 21.28 -43.84 -6.40
N GLY A 8 22.06 -43.03 -7.10
CA GLY A 8 22.22 -41.61 -6.88
C GLY A 8 20.95 -40.84 -7.20
N CYS A 9 20.47 -40.09 -6.21
CA CYS A 9 19.49 -39.03 -6.41
C CYS A 9 20.22 -37.83 -7.03
N VAL A 10 19.86 -37.49 -8.26
CA VAL A 10 20.32 -36.28 -8.94
C VAL A 10 19.54 -35.11 -8.31
N ASP A 11 20.17 -34.41 -7.37
CA ASP A 11 19.63 -33.17 -6.81
C ASP A 11 19.67 -32.08 -7.90
N ALA A 12 18.51 -31.84 -8.52
CA ALA A 12 18.24 -30.61 -9.24
C ALA A 12 18.11 -29.47 -8.24
N LYS A 13 19.24 -28.82 -7.92
CA LYS A 13 19.24 -27.50 -7.27
C LYS A 13 18.85 -26.43 -8.29
N GLU A 14 17.56 -26.18 -8.45
CA GLU A 14 17.10 -24.88 -8.95
C GLU A 14 17.31 -23.84 -7.86
N SER A 15 18.34 -23.02 -8.02
CA SER A 15 18.59 -21.86 -7.16
C SER A 15 17.65 -20.72 -7.55
N VAL A 16 16.59 -20.50 -6.75
CA VAL A 16 15.84 -19.24 -6.75
C VAL A 16 16.72 -18.19 -6.07
N ALA A 17 17.60 -17.55 -6.85
CA ALA A 17 18.34 -16.38 -6.41
C ALA A 17 17.52 -15.13 -6.73
N ASP A 18 16.62 -14.76 -5.80
CA ASP A 18 15.97 -13.45 -5.79
C ASP A 18 17.08 -12.40 -5.52
N VAL A 19 17.57 -11.75 -6.58
CA VAL A 19 18.67 -10.79 -6.46
C VAL A 19 18.13 -9.50 -5.84
N THR A 20 18.23 -9.39 -4.52
CA THR A 20 18.10 -8.11 -3.81
C THR A 20 19.37 -7.31 -4.09
N VAL A 21 19.28 -6.32 -4.98
CA VAL A 21 20.39 -5.39 -5.21
C VAL A 21 20.31 -4.31 -4.13
N LEU A 22 21.09 -4.47 -3.07
CA LEU A 22 21.37 -3.41 -2.11
C LEU A 22 22.48 -2.52 -2.68
N THR A 23 22.12 -1.46 -3.39
CA THR A 23 23.07 -0.41 -3.76
C THR A 23 23.23 0.55 -2.60
N LYS A 24 24.28 0.37 -1.79
CA LYS A 24 24.83 1.45 -0.97
C LYS A 24 25.46 2.47 -1.92
N ALA A 25 24.78 3.57 -2.19
CA ALA A 25 25.41 4.71 -2.83
C ALA A 25 26.07 5.57 -1.75
N ALA A 26 27.35 5.86 -1.94
CA ALA A 26 28.07 6.86 -1.15
C ALA A 26 27.50 8.24 -1.46
N ASP A 27 26.69 8.83 -0.56
CA ASP A 27 26.97 10.19 -0.05
C ASP A 27 26.07 10.68 1.11
N ASP A 28 24.84 10.18 1.31
CA ASP A 28 23.91 10.84 2.28
C ASP A 28 23.29 9.88 3.32
N GLY A 29 23.89 8.72 3.58
CA GLY A 29 23.33 7.72 4.52
C GLY A 29 22.04 7.00 4.06
N LEU A 30 21.43 7.46 2.97
CA LEU A 30 20.25 6.87 2.32
C LEU A 30 20.55 5.46 1.79
N GLN A 31 19.63 4.54 2.06
CA GLN A 31 19.64 3.18 1.54
C GLN A 31 18.53 3.02 0.51
N ILE A 32 18.79 2.21 -0.51
CA ILE A 32 17.80 1.86 -1.54
C ILE A 32 17.92 0.38 -1.88
N SER A 33 16.78 -0.27 -2.06
CA SER A 33 16.68 -1.67 -2.46
C SER A 33 15.69 -1.78 -3.62
N THR A 34 16.07 -2.53 -4.65
CA THR A 34 15.22 -2.80 -5.80
C THR A 34 14.97 -4.30 -5.91
N LYS A 35 13.68 -4.70 -5.86
CA LYS A 35 13.26 -6.09 -6.09
C LYS A 35 12.58 -6.20 -7.45
N LYS A 36 13.18 -6.95 -8.37
CA LYS A 36 12.66 -7.14 -9.74
C LYS A 36 11.75 -8.36 -9.81
N GLU A 37 10.58 -8.17 -10.41
CA GLU A 37 9.70 -9.25 -10.87
C GLU A 37 9.44 -9.07 -12.38
N ASP A 38 8.86 -10.08 -13.03
CA ASP A 38 8.73 -10.09 -14.50
C ASP A 38 7.87 -8.94 -15.06
N LEU A 39 6.88 -8.46 -14.31
CA LEU A 39 5.88 -7.49 -14.77
C LEU A 39 5.97 -6.11 -14.11
N ALA A 40 6.52 -6.05 -12.91
CA ALA A 40 6.69 -4.84 -12.10
C ALA A 40 7.90 -5.04 -11.18
N PHE A 41 8.39 -3.97 -10.58
CA PHE A 41 9.44 -4.06 -9.56
C PHE A 41 9.18 -3.06 -8.45
N SER A 42 9.63 -3.35 -7.24
CA SER A 42 9.54 -2.41 -6.12
C SER A 42 10.87 -1.71 -5.88
N ILE A 43 10.79 -0.43 -5.53
CA ILE A 43 11.91 0.36 -5.02
C ILE A 43 11.56 0.76 -3.60
N SER A 44 12.39 0.36 -2.66
CA SER A 44 12.29 0.74 -1.25
C SER A 44 13.44 1.66 -0.89
N CYS A 45 13.17 2.78 -0.22
CA CYS A 45 14.19 3.75 0.16
C CYS A 45 13.92 4.33 1.56
N TRP A 46 14.99 4.48 2.33
CA TRP A 46 14.97 4.95 3.70
C TRP A 46 16.30 5.58 4.09
N LEU A 47 16.30 6.35 5.17
CA LEU A 47 17.51 6.88 5.80
C LEU A 47 17.87 6.06 7.05
N GLY A 48 19.14 6.02 7.45
CA GLY A 48 19.53 5.48 8.76
C GLY A 48 19.18 6.46 9.89
N ALA A 49 18.81 5.95 11.08
CA ALA A 49 18.39 6.79 12.20
C ALA A 49 19.45 7.82 12.64
N SER A 50 20.75 7.50 12.54
CA SER A 50 21.84 8.40 12.92
C SER A 50 21.96 9.65 12.04
N GLU A 51 21.42 9.59 10.83
CA GLU A 51 21.55 10.63 9.80
C GLU A 51 20.30 11.52 9.72
N SER A 52 19.24 11.20 10.49
CA SER A 52 17.96 11.90 10.45
C SER A 52 18.07 13.32 11.00
N SER A 53 17.67 14.31 10.19
CA SER A 53 17.55 15.71 10.60
C SER A 53 16.11 16.18 10.81
N GLY A 54 15.12 15.33 10.49
CA GLY A 54 13.68 15.64 10.63
C GLY A 54 12.85 15.01 9.52
N LEU A 55 11.56 14.78 9.77
CA LEU A 55 10.71 14.05 8.81
C LEU A 55 10.71 14.67 7.42
N GLN A 56 10.64 16.00 7.35
CA GLN A 56 10.61 16.70 6.08
C GLN A 56 11.88 16.46 5.25
N ASP A 57 13.05 16.51 5.87
CA ASP A 57 14.32 16.39 5.15
C ASP A 57 14.63 14.93 4.81
N ASP A 58 14.36 14.01 5.73
CA ASP A 58 14.38 12.56 5.48
C ASP A 58 13.50 12.22 4.27
N LEU A 59 12.25 12.68 4.27
CA LEU A 59 11.29 12.40 3.20
C LEU A 59 11.71 13.05 1.86
N LYS A 60 12.26 14.27 1.86
CA LYS A 60 12.84 14.89 0.65
C LYS A 60 14.00 14.05 0.10
N GLY A 61 14.90 13.59 0.98
CA GLY A 61 16.04 12.75 0.60
C GLY A 61 15.59 11.45 -0.03
N VAL A 62 14.68 10.74 0.64
CA VAL A 62 14.07 9.49 0.14
C VAL A 62 13.39 9.69 -1.21
N LEU A 63 12.55 10.72 -1.37
CA LEU A 63 11.85 10.97 -2.64
C LEU A 63 12.80 11.32 -3.79
N ARG A 64 13.83 12.16 -3.55
CA ARG A 64 14.87 12.45 -4.56
C ARG A 64 15.63 11.21 -4.97
N LYS A 65 15.92 10.33 -4.01
CA LYS A 65 16.66 9.09 -4.28
C LYS A 65 15.83 8.12 -5.12
N ILE A 66 14.53 8.01 -4.84
CA ILE A 66 13.60 7.25 -5.69
C ILE A 66 13.51 7.85 -7.10
N GLU A 67 13.40 9.18 -7.24
CA GLU A 67 13.44 9.84 -8.56
C GLU A 67 14.71 9.53 -9.36
N ALA A 68 15.87 9.57 -8.68
CA ALA A 68 17.15 9.27 -9.30
C ALA A 68 17.24 7.79 -9.73
N GLU A 69 16.76 6.87 -8.91
CA GLU A 69 16.70 5.44 -9.26
C GLU A 69 15.79 5.21 -10.45
N LEU A 70 14.55 5.74 -10.43
CA LEU A 70 13.63 5.68 -11.57
C LEU A 70 14.29 6.18 -12.85
N SER A 71 14.95 7.35 -12.79
CA SER A 71 15.66 7.94 -13.92
C SER A 71 16.79 7.05 -14.44
N GLY A 72 17.50 6.35 -13.55
CA GLY A 72 18.52 5.36 -13.90
C GLY A 72 17.98 4.17 -14.71
N HIS A 73 16.68 3.87 -14.60
CA HIS A 73 15.98 2.88 -15.42
C HIS A 73 15.24 3.49 -16.62
N ASN A 74 15.45 4.79 -16.91
CA ASN A 74 14.69 5.59 -17.90
C ASN A 74 13.18 5.64 -17.61
N LEU A 75 12.82 5.71 -16.33
CA LEU A 75 11.43 5.81 -15.85
C LEU A 75 11.25 7.09 -15.03
N ASP A 76 10.00 7.49 -14.79
CA ASP A 76 9.67 8.60 -13.90
C ASP A 76 8.40 8.31 -13.07
N TRP A 77 7.83 9.29 -12.38
CA TRP A 77 6.66 9.09 -11.53
C TRP A 77 5.40 8.60 -12.29
N ARG A 78 5.32 8.79 -13.61
CA ARG A 78 4.24 8.22 -14.43
C ARG A 78 4.25 6.69 -14.37
N ASN A 79 5.41 6.08 -14.13
CA ASN A 79 5.61 4.63 -14.03
C ASN A 79 5.26 4.05 -12.66
N VAL A 80 5.04 4.88 -11.64
CA VAL A 80 4.70 4.42 -10.30
C VAL A 80 3.21 4.09 -10.22
N LEU A 81 2.89 2.87 -9.80
CA LEU A 81 1.53 2.35 -9.66
C LEU A 81 0.97 2.60 -8.25
N TYR A 82 1.80 2.37 -7.25
CA TYR A 82 1.40 2.38 -5.85
C TYR A 82 2.53 2.88 -4.95
N VAL A 83 2.19 3.56 -3.86
CA VAL A 83 3.13 4.05 -2.85
C VAL A 83 2.70 3.61 -1.46
N HIS A 84 3.58 2.88 -0.77
CA HIS A 84 3.56 2.72 0.68
C HIS A 84 4.44 3.81 1.29
N LEU A 85 3.83 4.75 2.03
CA LEU A 85 4.54 5.78 2.78
C LEU A 85 4.46 5.47 4.28
N TYR A 86 5.59 5.19 4.90
CA TYR A 86 5.69 5.04 6.34
C TYR A 86 6.38 6.25 6.95
N ILE A 87 5.81 6.78 8.03
CA ILE A 87 6.37 7.87 8.81
C ILE A 87 6.51 7.45 10.27
N SER A 88 7.42 8.06 11.01
CA SER A 88 7.68 7.69 12.41
C SER A 88 6.70 8.30 13.42
N ASP A 89 5.95 9.33 13.03
CA ASP A 89 5.01 10.06 13.90
C ASP A 89 3.87 10.64 13.05
N MET A 90 2.64 10.20 13.29
CA MET A 90 1.45 10.61 12.55
C MET A 90 1.01 12.04 12.87
N ASN A 91 1.49 12.65 13.96
CA ASN A 91 1.29 14.09 14.21
C ASN A 91 1.98 14.95 13.14
N GLU A 92 3.01 14.42 12.49
CA GLU A 92 3.72 15.08 11.39
C GLU A 92 3.09 14.80 10.01
N PHE A 93 1.90 14.17 9.93
CA PHE A 93 1.25 13.80 8.66
C PHE A 93 1.06 15.00 7.70
N ALA A 94 0.72 16.18 8.23
CA ALA A 94 0.58 17.38 7.42
C ALA A 94 1.90 17.78 6.74
N VAL A 95 3.02 17.66 7.45
CA VAL A 95 4.38 17.92 6.95
C VAL A 95 4.77 16.87 5.90
N ALA A 96 4.47 15.60 6.16
CA ALA A 96 4.69 14.51 5.22
C ALA A 96 3.92 14.75 3.92
N ASN A 97 2.64 15.10 4.01
CA ASN A 97 1.81 15.35 2.84
C ASN A 97 2.29 16.57 2.06
N ASP A 98 2.55 17.72 2.71
CA ASP A 98 3.08 18.93 2.05
C ASP A 98 4.44 18.69 1.36
N THR A 99 5.25 17.79 1.89
CA THR A 99 6.52 17.40 1.25
C THR A 99 6.26 16.49 0.05
N TYR A 100 5.44 15.46 0.23
CA TYR A 100 5.10 14.48 -0.82
C TYR A 100 4.50 15.14 -2.06
N VAL A 101 3.59 16.11 -1.89
CA VAL A 101 2.89 16.75 -3.01
C VAL A 101 3.80 17.54 -3.93
N LYS A 102 5.01 17.92 -3.48
CA LYS A 102 5.99 18.67 -4.27
C LYS A 102 6.76 17.78 -5.24
N PHE A 103 6.81 16.48 -4.97
CA PHE A 103 7.51 15.50 -5.80
C PHE A 103 6.58 14.83 -6.81
N ILE A 104 5.39 14.44 -6.36
CA ILE A 104 4.41 13.71 -7.17
C ILE A 104 3.26 14.65 -7.52
N THR A 105 3.32 15.20 -8.73
CA THR A 105 2.36 16.20 -9.23
C THR A 105 1.60 15.66 -10.43
N GLN A 106 0.50 16.32 -10.80
CA GLN A 106 -0.22 15.99 -12.04
C GLN A 106 0.64 16.23 -13.29
N GLU A 107 1.52 17.24 -13.26
CA GLU A 107 2.46 17.53 -14.35
C GLU A 107 3.44 16.36 -14.59
N LYS A 108 4.00 15.81 -13.50
CA LYS A 108 4.89 14.65 -13.57
C LYS A 108 4.15 13.32 -13.83
N CYS A 109 2.83 13.31 -13.64
CA CYS A 109 1.98 12.13 -13.76
C CYS A 109 0.73 12.44 -14.63
N PRO A 110 0.88 12.65 -15.95
CA PRO A 110 -0.23 13.07 -16.81
C PRO A 110 -1.38 12.04 -16.88
N SER A 111 -1.06 10.75 -16.74
CA SER A 111 -2.05 9.66 -16.66
C SER A 111 -2.63 9.47 -15.25
N GLY A 112 -2.30 10.38 -14.32
CA GLY A 112 -2.72 10.36 -12.93
C GLY A 112 -1.65 9.90 -11.96
N VAL A 113 -1.71 10.46 -10.75
CA VAL A 113 -0.81 10.15 -9.63
C VAL A 113 -1.08 8.75 -9.06
N PRO A 114 -0.09 8.06 -8.49
CA PRO A 114 -0.27 6.72 -7.93
C PRO A 114 -1.26 6.70 -6.78
N SER A 115 -1.84 5.53 -6.54
CA SER A 115 -2.55 5.24 -5.29
C SER A 115 -1.54 5.11 -4.14
N ARG A 116 -1.98 5.46 -2.93
CA ARG A 116 -1.09 5.58 -1.76
C ARG A 116 -1.75 5.09 -0.49
N SER A 117 -0.99 4.45 0.38
CA SER A 117 -1.35 4.37 1.80
C SER A 117 -0.26 5.02 2.65
N THR A 118 -0.66 5.58 3.79
CA THR A 118 0.24 6.24 4.72
C THR A 118 -0.06 5.75 6.12
N VAL A 119 0.96 5.26 6.80
CA VAL A 119 0.82 4.55 8.09
C VAL A 119 2.00 4.90 8.99
N GLU A 120 1.76 5.04 10.30
CA GLU A 120 2.86 5.21 11.25
C GLU A 120 3.56 3.88 11.48
N LEU A 121 4.89 3.87 11.55
CA LEU A 121 5.66 2.73 12.01
C LEU A 121 6.73 3.18 13.01
N PRO A 122 7.18 2.32 13.93
CA PRO A 122 8.23 2.63 14.89
C PRO A 122 9.63 2.64 14.23
N LEU A 123 9.80 3.36 13.13
CA LEU A 123 11.01 3.40 12.30
C LEU A 123 12.29 3.66 13.10
N PRO A 124 12.34 4.63 14.04
CA PRO A 124 13.55 4.87 14.83
C PRO A 124 13.95 3.71 15.74
N HIS A 125 12.98 2.91 16.20
CA HIS A 125 13.24 1.75 17.08
C HIS A 125 13.96 0.62 16.34
N VAL A 126 13.86 0.59 15.01
CA VAL A 126 14.55 -0.38 14.15
C VAL A 126 15.76 0.25 13.42
N GLY A 127 16.22 1.43 13.86
CA GLY A 127 17.41 2.08 13.33
C GLY A 127 17.20 2.79 11.99
N LEU A 128 15.95 3.04 11.60
CA LEU A 128 15.59 3.80 10.40
C LEU A 128 15.31 5.27 10.77
N GLY A 129 15.46 6.17 9.80
CA GLY A 129 15.08 7.57 9.92
C GLY A 129 13.56 7.73 10.06
N LYS A 130 13.09 8.97 9.96
CA LYS A 130 11.69 9.32 10.17
C LYS A 130 10.76 8.97 9.00
N ALA A 131 11.31 8.63 7.83
CA ALA A 131 10.54 8.24 6.65
C ALA A 131 11.10 6.97 5.99
N TYR A 132 10.19 6.11 5.53
CA TYR A 132 10.46 4.98 4.65
C TYR A 132 9.41 4.99 3.54
N ILE A 133 9.84 4.84 2.29
CA ILE A 133 8.92 4.69 1.17
C ILE A 133 9.23 3.40 0.41
N GLU A 134 8.18 2.67 0.06
CA GLU A 134 8.22 1.67 -0.99
C GLU A 134 7.29 2.09 -2.14
N VAL A 135 7.80 2.03 -3.36
CA VAL A 135 7.03 2.29 -4.58
C VAL A 135 6.98 1.05 -5.46
N LEU A 136 5.79 0.76 -6.01
CA LEU A 136 5.63 -0.25 -7.04
C LEU A 136 5.71 0.42 -8.42
N VAL A 137 6.58 -0.09 -9.28
CA VAL A 137 6.93 0.53 -10.56
C VAL A 137 6.68 -0.44 -11.71
N THR A 138 6.18 0.08 -12.83
CA THR A 138 6.05 -0.67 -14.09
C THR A 138 6.85 -0.01 -15.20
N LYS A 139 7.42 -0.83 -16.09
CA LYS A 139 8.08 -0.33 -17.30
C LYS A 139 7.09 0.09 -18.39
N ASN A 140 5.81 -0.29 -18.28
CA ASN A 140 4.76 0.07 -19.23
C ASN A 140 3.98 1.28 -18.71
N GLU A 141 3.74 2.28 -19.56
CA GLU A 141 3.08 3.54 -19.20
C GLU A 141 1.53 3.44 -19.11
N GLU A 142 0.94 2.32 -19.50
CA GLU A 142 -0.52 2.14 -19.49
C GLU A 142 -1.07 1.89 -18.08
N LYS A 143 -1.33 2.96 -17.32
CA LYS A 143 -2.11 2.90 -16.08
C LYS A 143 -3.36 3.76 -16.17
N ARG A 144 -4.44 3.29 -15.54
CA ARG A 144 -5.67 4.06 -15.33
C ARG A 144 -5.81 4.37 -13.86
N VAL A 145 -6.16 5.60 -13.51
CA VAL A 145 -6.38 5.96 -12.10
C VAL A 145 -7.83 6.33 -11.85
N LEU A 146 -8.30 6.08 -10.62
CA LEU A 146 -9.51 6.68 -10.11
C LEU A 146 -9.11 7.74 -9.08
N HIS A 147 -9.48 8.99 -9.38
CA HIS A 147 -9.24 10.13 -8.51
C HIS A 147 -10.57 10.86 -8.29
N VAL A 148 -11.15 10.73 -7.10
CA VAL A 148 -12.39 11.41 -6.71
C VAL A 148 -12.05 12.85 -6.32
N GLN A 149 -12.35 13.79 -7.22
CA GLN A 149 -11.93 15.19 -7.10
C GLN A 149 -12.89 16.08 -6.29
N SER A 150 -14.14 15.66 -6.12
CA SER A 150 -15.19 16.44 -5.44
C SER A 150 -15.80 15.67 -4.28
N ILE A 151 -16.35 16.41 -3.30
CA ILE A 151 -17.23 15.83 -2.28
C ILE A 151 -18.36 15.07 -2.99
N SER A 152 -18.65 13.87 -2.51
CA SER A 152 -19.60 12.95 -3.14
C SER A 152 -20.41 12.18 -2.10
N CYS A 153 -21.42 11.43 -2.55
CA CYS A 153 -22.20 10.53 -1.69
C CYS A 153 -21.69 9.08 -1.69
N TRP A 154 -20.66 8.76 -2.48
CA TRP A 154 -20.29 7.36 -2.76
C TRP A 154 -18.87 7.00 -2.33
N ALA A 155 -17.91 7.93 -2.37
CA ALA A 155 -16.55 7.71 -1.88
C ALA A 155 -15.88 9.02 -1.41
N PRO A 156 -14.98 8.96 -0.41
CA PRO A 156 -14.24 10.12 0.07
C PRO A 156 -13.40 10.76 -1.03
N SER A 157 -13.34 12.09 -1.07
CA SER A 157 -12.50 12.81 -2.01
C SER A 157 -11.01 12.69 -1.66
N CYS A 158 -10.15 12.70 -2.68
CA CYS A 158 -8.71 12.79 -2.47
C CYS A 158 -8.35 14.20 -2.01
N ILE A 159 -7.71 14.32 -0.85
CA ILE A 159 -7.10 15.56 -0.39
C ILE A 159 -5.59 15.44 -0.62
N GLY A 160 -5.12 15.97 -1.74
CA GLY A 160 -3.72 15.89 -2.19
C GLY A 160 -3.52 14.93 -3.37
N PRO A 161 -2.30 14.87 -3.93
CA PRO A 161 -1.95 14.13 -5.14
C PRO A 161 -1.71 12.65 -4.82
N TYR A 162 -2.80 11.95 -4.51
CA TYR A 162 -2.90 10.51 -4.60
C TYR A 162 -4.20 10.14 -5.31
N SER A 163 -4.30 8.90 -5.76
CA SER A 163 -5.53 8.37 -6.37
C SER A 163 -6.16 7.32 -5.44
N GLN A 164 -7.48 7.18 -5.40
CA GLN A 164 -8.15 6.09 -4.65
C GLN A 164 -7.71 4.73 -5.16
N ALA A 165 -7.47 4.61 -6.47
CA ALA A 165 -6.95 3.38 -7.04
C ALA A 165 -6.16 3.62 -8.32
N THR A 166 -5.27 2.68 -8.63
CA THR A 166 -4.51 2.59 -9.87
C THR A 166 -4.70 1.20 -10.47
N PHE A 167 -5.20 1.13 -11.69
CA PHE A 167 -5.44 -0.10 -12.42
C PHE A 167 -4.38 -0.28 -13.51
N HIS A 168 -3.69 -1.42 -13.48
CA HIS A 168 -2.65 -1.77 -14.44
C HIS A 168 -2.67 -3.28 -14.70
N LYS A 169 -2.70 -3.69 -15.99
CA LYS A 169 -2.65 -5.11 -16.42
C LYS A 169 -3.55 -6.05 -15.60
N ASN A 170 -4.81 -5.65 -15.39
CA ASN A 170 -5.84 -6.39 -14.63
C ASN A 170 -5.66 -6.44 -13.11
N VAL A 171 -4.69 -5.73 -12.55
CA VAL A 171 -4.53 -5.58 -11.10
C VAL A 171 -4.97 -4.18 -10.70
N LEU A 172 -5.81 -4.11 -9.66
CA LEU A 172 -6.24 -2.87 -9.04
C LEU A 172 -5.47 -2.65 -7.74
N TYR A 173 -4.61 -1.64 -7.71
CA TYR A 173 -3.92 -1.17 -6.51
C TYR A 173 -4.78 -0.11 -5.85
N MET A 174 -5.22 -0.34 -4.61
CA MET A 174 -6.11 0.58 -3.88
C MET A 174 -5.35 1.33 -2.81
N ALA A 175 -5.60 2.64 -2.72
CA ALA A 175 -5.12 3.48 -1.63
C ALA A 175 -5.69 3.04 -0.29
N GLY A 176 -5.06 3.47 0.80
CA GLY A 176 -5.62 3.29 2.14
C GLY A 176 -7.00 3.94 2.24
N GLN A 177 -8.02 3.15 2.55
CA GLN A 177 -9.39 3.64 2.73
C GLN A 177 -9.67 3.82 4.22
N LEU A 178 -10.08 5.03 4.60
CA LEU A 178 -10.46 5.36 5.98
C LEU A 178 -11.98 5.31 6.13
N GLY A 179 -12.44 5.20 7.38
CA GLY A 179 -13.85 5.29 7.78
C GLY A 179 -14.41 6.72 7.71
N LEU A 180 -14.14 7.43 6.62
CA LEU A 180 -14.62 8.79 6.39
C LEU A 180 -16.00 8.75 5.74
N TYR A 181 -16.92 9.55 6.25
CA TYR A 181 -18.22 9.75 5.61
C TYR A 181 -18.06 10.65 4.38
N PRO A 182 -18.34 10.17 3.15
CA PRO A 182 -17.99 10.90 1.92
C PRO A 182 -18.50 12.35 1.83
N PRO A 183 -19.74 12.66 2.24
CA PRO A 183 -20.24 14.03 2.17
C PRO A 183 -19.57 15.02 3.15
N THR A 184 -19.06 14.56 4.29
CA THR A 184 -18.51 15.44 5.34
C THR A 184 -17.00 15.33 5.49
N MET A 185 -16.38 14.27 4.95
CA MET A 185 -14.96 13.97 5.11
C MET A 185 -14.52 13.86 6.59
N THR A 186 -15.45 13.45 7.46
CA THR A 186 -15.19 13.22 8.89
C THR A 186 -15.21 11.72 9.20
N LEU A 187 -14.38 11.29 10.15
CA LEU A 187 -14.46 9.93 10.68
C LEU A 187 -15.86 9.65 11.24
N THR A 188 -16.35 8.44 11.00
CA THR A 188 -17.64 8.02 11.54
C THR A 188 -17.59 7.90 13.05
N LYS A 189 -18.71 8.18 13.71
CA LYS A 189 -18.85 7.99 15.16
C LYS A 189 -19.11 6.51 15.45
N GLY A 190 -18.71 6.05 16.63
CA GLY A 190 -18.97 4.69 17.09
C GLY A 190 -17.71 3.82 17.27
N GLY A 191 -16.52 4.42 17.16
CA GLY A 191 -15.25 3.75 17.43
C GLY A 191 -14.75 2.89 16.27
N ALA A 192 -13.67 2.14 16.52
CA ALA A 192 -12.89 1.46 15.50
C ALA A 192 -13.69 0.45 14.65
N VAL A 193 -14.67 -0.23 15.24
CA VAL A 193 -15.54 -1.18 14.51
C VAL A 193 -16.42 -0.46 13.48
N ALA A 194 -16.97 0.70 13.84
CA ALA A 194 -17.78 1.50 12.92
C ALA A 194 -16.91 2.12 11.83
N GLU A 195 -15.72 2.58 12.18
CA GLU A 195 -14.73 3.09 11.23
C GLU A 195 -14.28 2.03 10.22
N LEU A 196 -14.01 0.80 10.68
CA LEU A 196 -13.71 -0.32 9.79
C LEU A 196 -14.87 -0.59 8.83
N GLU A 197 -16.11 -0.68 9.33
CA GLU A 197 -17.27 -0.96 8.48
C GLU A 197 -17.40 0.07 7.36
N LEU A 198 -17.25 1.36 7.69
CA LEU A 198 -17.31 2.42 6.69
C LEU A 198 -16.10 2.42 5.74
N ALA A 199 -14.90 2.09 6.24
CA ALA A 199 -13.71 1.91 5.39
C ALA A 199 -13.91 0.78 4.36
N LEU A 200 -14.55 -0.33 4.77
CA LEU A 200 -14.89 -1.44 3.88
C LEU A 200 -15.96 -1.06 2.86
N GLN A 201 -16.97 -0.27 3.26
CA GLN A 201 -17.97 0.28 2.34
C GLN A 201 -17.33 1.21 1.30
N ASN A 202 -16.45 2.11 1.74
CA ASN A 202 -15.68 2.99 0.85
C ASN A 202 -14.80 2.19 -0.11
N SER A 203 -14.14 1.14 0.39
CA SER A 203 -13.32 0.23 -0.41
C SER A 203 -14.15 -0.50 -1.48
N GLU A 204 -15.32 -1.03 -1.11
CA GLU A 204 -16.23 -1.69 -2.04
C GLU A 204 -16.78 -0.71 -3.10
N ALA A 205 -17.08 0.53 -2.72
CA ALA A 205 -17.54 1.55 -3.67
C ALA A 205 -16.47 1.90 -4.71
N VAL A 206 -15.21 2.03 -4.28
CA VAL A 206 -14.05 2.21 -5.17
C VAL A 206 -13.87 0.98 -6.08
N ALA A 207 -13.90 -0.23 -5.53
CA ALA A 207 -13.78 -1.47 -6.30
C ALA A 207 -14.89 -1.60 -7.37
N LYS A 208 -16.14 -1.28 -7.02
CA LYS A 208 -17.27 -1.33 -7.96
C LYS A 208 -17.11 -0.40 -9.16
N SER A 209 -16.37 0.71 -9.02
CA SER A 209 -16.04 1.59 -10.16
C SER A 209 -15.19 0.90 -11.24
N PHE A 210 -14.56 -0.23 -10.89
CA PHE A 210 -13.78 -1.08 -11.79
C PHE A 210 -14.48 -2.43 -12.09
N ASN A 211 -15.78 -2.55 -11.80
CA ASN A 211 -16.55 -3.79 -11.94
C ASN A 211 -16.00 -4.97 -11.12
N CYS A 212 -15.31 -4.69 -10.01
CA CYS A 212 -14.81 -5.69 -9.08
C CYS A 212 -15.42 -5.51 -7.68
N SER A 213 -15.18 -6.48 -6.79
CA SER A 213 -15.61 -6.43 -5.39
C SER A 213 -14.48 -6.86 -4.48
N ILE A 214 -14.32 -6.18 -3.34
CA ILE A 214 -13.27 -6.51 -2.38
C ILE A 214 -13.44 -7.90 -1.77
N SER A 215 -14.63 -8.48 -1.88
CA SER A 215 -14.95 -9.79 -1.31
C SER A 215 -14.64 -10.97 -2.23
N THR A 216 -14.64 -10.74 -3.55
CA THR A 216 -14.50 -11.79 -4.58
C THR A 216 -13.33 -11.59 -5.54
N SER A 217 -12.79 -10.38 -5.63
CA SER A 217 -11.70 -10.03 -6.54
C SER A 217 -10.37 -9.70 -5.84
N SER A 218 -10.38 -9.54 -4.51
CA SER A 218 -9.17 -9.23 -3.74
C SER A 218 -8.23 -10.43 -3.67
N VAL A 219 -6.94 -10.18 -3.90
CA VAL A 219 -5.86 -11.15 -3.65
C VAL A 219 -5.27 -10.93 -2.25
N LEU A 220 -5.03 -9.67 -1.89
CA LEU A 220 -4.48 -9.25 -0.61
C LEU A 220 -5.34 -8.11 -0.05
N LEU A 221 -5.72 -8.23 1.22
CA LEU A 221 -6.37 -7.18 2.00
C LEU A 221 -5.54 -6.92 3.25
N VAL A 222 -5.07 -5.70 3.44
CA VAL A 222 -4.31 -5.30 4.64
C VAL A 222 -5.16 -4.35 5.46
N VAL A 223 -5.43 -4.72 6.71
CA VAL A 223 -6.13 -3.89 7.68
C VAL A 223 -5.11 -3.41 8.70
N TYR A 224 -4.80 -2.12 8.66
CA TYR A 224 -4.00 -1.46 9.68
C TYR A 224 -4.91 -1.02 10.82
N CYS A 225 -4.48 -1.22 12.06
CA CYS A 225 -5.22 -0.83 13.25
C CYS A 225 -4.30 -0.15 14.26
N SER A 226 -4.72 1.01 14.74
CA SER A 226 -3.98 1.77 15.75
C SER A 226 -3.81 0.95 17.03
N GLU A 227 -2.62 1.01 17.62
CA GLU A 227 -2.31 0.37 18.90
C GLU A 227 -3.13 0.95 20.06
N SER A 228 -3.67 2.17 19.88
CA SER A 228 -4.61 2.80 20.82
C SER A 228 -5.92 2.03 20.99
N ILE A 229 -6.28 1.18 20.02
CA ILE A 229 -7.50 0.37 20.08
C ILE A 229 -7.36 -0.72 21.16
N PRO A 230 -8.29 -0.80 22.13
CA PRO A 230 -8.25 -1.81 23.18
C PRO A 230 -8.27 -3.24 22.62
N SER A 231 -7.52 -4.15 23.24
CA SER A 231 -7.47 -5.56 22.82
C SER A 231 -8.84 -6.25 22.78
N SER A 232 -9.78 -5.81 23.61
CA SER A 232 -11.17 -6.31 23.63
C SER A 232 -12.00 -5.92 22.40
N GLU A 233 -11.59 -4.86 21.67
CA GLU A 233 -12.24 -4.44 20.43
C GLU A 233 -11.58 -5.03 19.19
N ARG A 234 -10.30 -5.39 19.25
CA ARG A 234 -9.55 -5.96 18.11
C ARG A 234 -10.20 -7.23 17.55
N GLY A 235 -10.69 -8.13 18.42
CA GLY A 235 -11.44 -9.31 17.98
C GLY A 235 -12.73 -8.94 17.24
N LYS A 236 -13.44 -7.91 17.70
CA LYS A 236 -14.68 -7.43 17.05
C LYS A 236 -14.40 -6.82 15.68
N ILE A 237 -13.26 -6.17 15.49
CA ILE A 237 -12.83 -5.63 14.18
C ILE A 237 -12.64 -6.77 13.20
N GLN A 238 -11.94 -7.83 13.60
CA GLN A 238 -11.77 -9.02 12.77
C GLN A 238 -13.12 -9.69 12.46
N ASP A 239 -13.95 -9.94 13.47
CA ASP A 239 -15.28 -10.54 13.28
C ASP A 239 -16.14 -9.70 12.32
N LYS A 240 -16.06 -8.37 12.44
CA LYS A 240 -16.79 -7.45 11.57
C LYS A 240 -16.31 -7.50 10.14
N LEU A 241 -14.99 -7.56 9.91
CA LEU A 241 -14.40 -7.72 8.58
C LEU A 241 -14.92 -9.01 7.92
N GLU A 242 -14.79 -10.14 8.61
CA GLU A 242 -15.22 -11.44 8.09
C GLU A 242 -16.72 -11.46 7.79
N ALA A 243 -17.54 -10.93 8.71
CA ALA A 243 -18.99 -10.81 8.53
C ALA A 243 -19.35 -9.96 7.31
N PHE A 244 -18.69 -8.80 7.13
CA PHE A 244 -18.93 -7.89 6.01
C PHE A 244 -18.58 -8.55 4.67
N LEU A 245 -17.40 -9.19 4.57
CA LEU A 245 -16.99 -9.87 3.35
C LEU A 245 -17.92 -11.04 3.01
N LYS A 246 -18.38 -11.80 4.02
CA LYS A 246 -19.37 -12.87 3.84
C LYS A 246 -20.71 -12.34 3.36
N GLN A 247 -21.16 -11.20 3.90
CA GLN A 247 -22.40 -10.54 3.49
C GLN A 247 -22.35 -10.16 2.00
N ILE A 248 -21.27 -9.49 1.56
CA ILE A 248 -21.12 -9.10 0.15
C ILE A 248 -21.08 -10.32 -0.77
N ARG A 249 -20.30 -11.36 -0.42
CA ARG A 249 -20.26 -12.62 -1.19
C ARG A 249 -21.64 -13.23 -1.38
N SER A 250 -22.45 -13.25 -0.32
CA SER A 250 -23.81 -13.81 -0.38
C SER A 250 -24.74 -13.02 -1.30
N SER A 251 -24.58 -11.69 -1.39
CA SER A 251 -25.32 -10.86 -2.35
C SER A 251 -24.90 -11.10 -3.79
N SER A 252 -23.59 -11.21 -4.07
CA SER A 252 -23.07 -11.43 -5.43
C SER A 252 -23.41 -12.81 -6.00
N THR A 253 -23.52 -13.83 -5.15
CA THR A 253 -23.87 -15.20 -5.59
C THR A 253 -25.32 -15.27 -6.09
N LYS A 254 -26.22 -14.43 -5.57
CA LYS A 254 -27.61 -14.34 -6.05
C LYS A 254 -27.74 -13.71 -7.44
N GLU A 255 -26.73 -12.98 -7.91
CA GLU A 255 -26.68 -12.35 -9.23
C GLU A 255 -26.04 -13.25 -10.33
N GLY A 256 -25.79 -14.53 -10.04
CA GLY A 256 -25.47 -15.54 -11.06
C GLY A 256 -24.02 -15.56 -11.58
N LYS A 257 -23.10 -14.75 -11.02
CA LYS A 257 -21.66 -14.84 -11.33
C LYS A 257 -20.95 -15.81 -10.39
N LEU A 258 -20.89 -17.09 -10.77
CA LEU A 258 -20.08 -18.09 -10.07
C LEU A 258 -18.64 -18.05 -10.62
N SER A 259 -17.80 -17.13 -10.15
CA SER A 259 -16.36 -17.29 -10.35
C SER A 259 -15.82 -18.26 -9.29
N LYS A 260 -14.85 -19.11 -9.65
CA LYS A 260 -14.03 -19.83 -8.66
C LYS A 260 -13.21 -18.78 -7.92
N VAL A 261 -13.75 -18.24 -6.83
CA VAL A 261 -13.11 -17.21 -6.02
C VAL A 261 -12.00 -17.87 -5.21
N LEU A 262 -10.77 -17.38 -5.36
CA LEU A 262 -9.68 -17.72 -4.45
C LEU A 262 -9.93 -17.02 -3.11
N ASP A 263 -9.62 -17.70 -2.00
CA ASP A 263 -9.60 -17.03 -0.71
C ASP A 263 -8.53 -15.94 -0.73
N HIS A 264 -8.93 -14.74 -0.30
CA HIS A 264 -8.03 -13.59 -0.22
C HIS A 264 -7.12 -13.77 1.01
N LEU A 265 -5.88 -13.30 0.90
CA LEU A 265 -5.01 -13.18 2.06
C LEU A 265 -5.43 -11.92 2.83
N SER A 266 -5.91 -12.07 4.05
CA SER A 266 -6.16 -10.96 4.97
C SER A 266 -5.00 -10.83 5.95
N LEU A 267 -4.37 -9.66 5.99
CA LEU A 267 -3.35 -9.31 6.96
C LEU A 267 -3.91 -8.26 7.92
N TYR A 268 -3.79 -8.51 9.21
CA TYR A 268 -4.11 -7.55 10.26
C TYR A 268 -2.83 -7.06 10.90
N VAL A 269 -2.57 -5.76 10.80
CA VAL A 269 -1.31 -5.16 11.23
C VAL A 269 -1.60 -4.10 12.28
N LEU A 270 -1.04 -4.30 13.47
CA LEU A 270 -1.05 -3.28 14.51
C LEU A 270 0.05 -2.27 14.24
N VAL A 271 -0.32 -0.99 14.33
CA VAL A 271 0.57 0.14 14.04
C VAL A 271 0.36 1.22 15.09
N PRO A 272 1.38 2.03 15.42
CA PRO A 272 1.24 3.08 16.44
C PRO A 272 0.03 3.99 16.20
N ASP A 273 -0.11 4.52 14.98
CA ASP A 273 -1.23 5.36 14.61
C ASP A 273 -1.53 5.42 13.10
N LEU A 274 -2.67 6.01 12.75
CA LEU A 274 -3.19 6.16 11.39
C LEU A 274 -3.60 7.62 11.10
N PRO A 275 -3.70 8.04 9.82
CA PRO A 275 -4.13 9.39 9.51
C PRO A 275 -5.58 9.64 9.97
N LYS A 276 -5.78 10.80 10.62
CA LYS A 276 -7.04 11.29 11.24
C LYS A 276 -7.44 10.58 12.53
#